data_AF-A0A1I0GME3-F1
#
_entry.id   AF-A0A1I0GME3-F1
#
_cell.length_a   1.000
_cell.length_b   1.000
_cell.length_c   1.000
_cell.angle_alpha   90.00
_cell.angle_beta   90.00
_cell.angle_gamma   90.00
#
_symmetry.space_group_name_H-M   'P 1'
#
loop_
_entity.id
_entity.type
_entity.pdbx_description
1 polymer ?
#
loop_
_entity_poly.entity_id
_entity_poly.type
_entity_poly.pdbx_seq_one_letter_code
_entity_poly.pdbx_strand_id
1 'polypeptide(L)'
;MESPDILITRALPFVAAAIAFGYWAGWLFRDISFWKVVAWFVILPYPLDIMAAFNQLWMTIPFAIAAIIGFHGVEHIRSQYHRFERWRR
;
A
#
# COMPACT_ATOMS: atom_id res chain seq x y z
N MET A 1 -5.90 4.72 -32.41
CA MET A 1 -4.91 4.27 -31.40
C MET A 1 -4.65 5.46 -30.49
N GLU A 2 -5.08 5.40 -29.23
CA GLU A 2 -4.69 6.44 -28.25
C GLU A 2 -3.17 6.38 -28.05
N SER A 3 -2.52 7.53 -27.84
CA SER A 3 -1.08 7.54 -27.59
C SER A 3 -0.78 6.87 -26.24
N PRO A 4 0.37 6.18 -26.09
CA PRO A 4 0.78 5.54 -24.84
C PRO A 4 0.76 6.50 -23.64
N ASP A 5 1.07 7.77 -23.90
CA ASP A 5 1.15 8.83 -22.89
C ASP A 5 -0.23 9.12 -22.26
N ILE A 6 -1.29 9.09 -23.07
CA ILE A 6 -2.67 9.33 -22.61
C ILE A 6 -3.15 8.15 -21.75
N LEU A 7 -2.78 6.93 -22.12
CA LEU A 7 -3.04 5.71 -21.34
C LEU A 7 -2.35 5.76 -19.97
N ILE A 8 -1.06 6.15 -19.94
CA ILE A 8 -0.29 6.26 -18.70
C ILE A 8 -0.89 7.34 -17.79
N THR A 9 -1.22 8.51 -18.34
CA THR A 9 -1.75 9.64 -17.56
C THR A 9 -3.10 9.30 -16.91
N ARG A 10 -3.93 8.48 -17.58
CA ARG A 10 -5.19 7.99 -17.02
C ARG A 10 -5.00 6.89 -15.97
N ALA A 11 -4.00 6.04 -16.11
CA ALA A 11 -3.73 4.94 -15.17
C ALA A 11 -3.06 5.42 -13.86
N LEU A 12 -2.26 6.49 -13.94
CA LEU A 12 -1.47 7.02 -12.83
C LEU A 12 -2.26 7.29 -11.52
N PRO A 13 -3.43 7.97 -11.53
CA PRO A 13 -4.18 8.21 -10.29
C PRO A 13 -4.68 6.92 -9.64
N PHE A 14 -5.05 5.92 -10.44
CA PHE A 14 -5.52 4.63 -9.92
C PHE A 14 -4.39 3.84 -9.28
N VAL A 15 -3.19 3.85 -9.88
CA VAL A 15 -1.99 3.25 -9.28
C VAL A 15 -1.61 3.95 -7.98
N ALA A 16 -1.62 5.28 -7.97
CA ALA A 16 -1.33 6.06 -6.76
C ALA A 16 -2.33 5.75 -5.64
N ALA A 17 -3.61 5.63 -5.96
CA ALA A 17 -4.64 5.22 -5.01
C ALA A 17 -4.39 3.80 -4.48
N ALA A 18 -4.10 2.83 -5.36
CA ALA A 18 -3.79 1.46 -4.95
C ALA A 18 -2.59 1.40 -4.00
N ILE A 19 -1.53 2.17 -4.26
CA ILE A 19 -0.36 2.27 -3.38
C ILE A 19 -0.73 2.87 -2.02
N ALA A 20 -1.45 4.01 -2.02
CA ALA A 20 -1.84 4.68 -0.78
C ALA A 20 -2.73 3.80 0.10
N PHE A 21 -3.73 3.14 -0.50
CA PHE A 21 -4.62 2.23 0.22
C PHE A 21 -3.89 0.98 0.70
N GLY A 22 -3.02 0.40 -0.12
CA GLY A 22 -2.19 -0.73 0.26
C GLY A 22 -1.37 -0.40 1.50
N TYR A 23 -0.60 0.69 1.45
CA TYR A 23 0.20 1.14 2.58
C TYR A 23 -0.61 1.36 3.86
N TRP A 24 -1.74 2.06 3.75
CA TRP A 24 -2.61 2.33 4.89
C TRP A 24 -3.20 1.05 5.48
N ALA A 25 -3.64 0.10 4.65
CA ALA A 25 -4.11 -1.21 5.08
C ALA A 25 -3.00 -1.97 5.82
N GLY A 26 -1.78 -2.01 5.27
CA GLY A 26 -0.63 -2.62 5.94
C GLY A 26 -0.33 -2.00 7.31
N TRP A 27 -0.32 -0.67 7.39
CA TRP A 27 -0.12 0.06 8.65
C TRP A 27 -1.20 -0.24 9.70
N LEU A 28 -2.43 -0.44 9.24
CA LEU A 28 -3.56 -0.82 10.08
C LEU A 28 -3.37 -2.20 10.71
N PHE A 29 -2.70 -3.13 10.02
CA PHE A 29 -2.36 -4.45 10.55
C PHE A 29 -1.12 -4.48 11.45
N ARG A 30 -0.31 -3.41 11.44
CA ARG A 30 0.86 -3.25 12.32
C ARG A 30 0.46 -2.77 13.72
N ASP A 31 1.10 -3.29 14.77
CA ASP A 31 0.92 -2.84 16.18
C ASP A 31 -0.57 -2.66 16.55
N ILE A 32 -1.31 -3.78 16.57
CA ILE A 32 -2.76 -3.80 16.73
C ILE A 32 -3.17 -3.03 17.99
N SER A 33 -3.98 -2.00 17.81
CA SER A 33 -4.56 -1.19 18.88
C SER A 33 -6.08 -1.16 18.74
N PHE A 34 -6.78 -0.87 19.84
CA PHE A 34 -8.25 -0.81 19.86
C PHE A 34 -8.82 0.06 18.72
N TRP A 35 -8.23 1.24 18.50
CA TRP A 35 -8.64 2.16 17.43
C TRP A 35 -8.41 1.61 16.01
N LYS A 36 -7.37 0.80 15.81
CA LYS A 36 -7.09 0.14 14.52
C LYS A 36 -8.08 -0.98 14.24
N VAL A 37 -8.48 -1.73 15.27
CA VAL A 37 -9.53 -2.74 15.15
C VAL A 37 -10.85 -2.09 14.76
N VAL A 38 -11.24 -0.97 15.38
CA VAL A 38 -12.42 -0.19 14.97
C VAL A 38 -12.31 0.25 13.51
N ALA A 39 -11.14 0.75 13.09
CA ALA A 39 -10.90 1.14 11.71
C ALA A 39 -10.98 -0.02 10.71
N TRP A 40 -10.64 -1.27 11.10
CA TRP A 40 -10.84 -2.45 10.25
C TRP A 40 -12.30 -2.72 9.92
N PHE A 41 -13.21 -2.50 10.87
CA PHE A 41 -14.63 -2.77 10.65
C PHE A 41 -15.37 -1.60 10.00
N VAL A 42 -14.94 -0.36 10.27
CA VAL A 42 -15.66 0.83 9.81
C VAL A 42 -15.10 1.40 8.52
N ILE A 43 -13.77 1.39 8.35
CA ILE A 43 -13.08 2.17 7.31
C ILE A 43 -12.46 1.27 6.25
N LEU A 44 -11.87 0.14 6.63
CA LEU A 44 -11.23 -0.80 5.69
C LEU A 44 -12.17 -1.42 4.62
N PRO A 45 -13.48 -1.64 4.86
CA PRO A 45 -14.36 -2.23 3.84
C PRO A 45 -14.54 -1.33 2.61
N TYR A 46 -14.70 -0.01 2.80
CA TYR A 46 -14.93 0.95 1.71
C TYR A 46 -13.87 0.92 0.61
N PRO A 47 -12.56 1.03 0.89
CA PRO A 47 -11.53 0.96 -0.13
C PRO A 47 -11.37 -0.44 -0.73
N LEU A 48 -11.70 -1.51 0.00
CA LEU A 48 -11.71 -2.87 -0.55
C LEU A 48 -12.85 -3.06 -1.56
N ASP A 49 -14.03 -2.52 -1.28
CA ASP A 49 -15.17 -2.52 -2.22
C ASP A 49 -14.86 -1.68 -3.47
N ILE A 50 -14.21 -0.53 -3.30
CA ILE A 50 -13.74 0.29 -4.43
C ILE A 50 -12.73 -0.50 -5.27
N MET A 51 -11.73 -1.12 -4.65
CA MET A 51 -10.72 -1.93 -5.36
C MET A 51 -11.35 -3.14 -6.07
N ALA A 52 -12.34 -3.80 -5.45
CA ALA A 52 -13.08 -4.90 -6.05
C ALA A 52 -13.91 -4.45 -7.26
N ALA A 53 -14.53 -3.26 -7.18
CA ALA A 53 -15.30 -2.68 -8.28
C ALA A 53 -14.42 -2.35 -9.50
N PHE A 54 -13.15 -2.01 -9.30
CA PHE A 54 -12.24 -1.74 -10.40
C PHE A 54 -11.76 -3.00 -11.14
N ASN A 55 -11.94 -4.22 -10.59
CA ASN A 55 -11.61 -5.54 -11.19
C ASN A 55 -10.36 -5.57 -12.08
N GLN A 56 -9.30 -4.89 -11.65
CA GLN A 56 -8.05 -4.76 -12.40
C GLN A 56 -6.95 -5.48 -11.64
N LEU A 57 -6.69 -6.73 -12.05
CA LEU A 57 -5.61 -7.59 -11.56
C LEU A 57 -4.22 -6.93 -11.60
N TRP A 58 -4.02 -5.92 -12.44
CA TRP A 58 -2.76 -5.19 -12.50
C TRP A 58 -2.59 -4.16 -11.35
N MET A 59 -3.67 -3.80 -10.65
CA MET A 59 -3.66 -2.89 -9.50
C MET A 59 -3.48 -3.61 -8.16
N THR A 60 -3.72 -4.92 -8.09
CA THR A 60 -3.50 -5.70 -6.86
C THR A 60 -2.02 -5.84 -6.52
N ILE A 61 -1.13 -5.86 -7.53
CA ILE A 61 0.32 -5.92 -7.33
C ILE A 61 0.84 -4.68 -6.58
N PRO A 62 0.64 -3.43 -7.07
CA PRO A 62 1.11 -2.24 -6.35
C PRO A 62 0.45 -2.08 -4.98
N PHE A 63 -0.83 -2.47 -4.84
CA PHE A 63 -1.50 -2.52 -3.54
C PHE A 63 -0.80 -3.47 -2.56
N ALA A 64 -0.55 -4.72 -2.97
CA ALA A 64 0.05 -5.74 -2.12
C ALA A 64 1.48 -5.36 -1.69
N ILE A 65 2.28 -4.83 -2.63
CA ILE A 65 3.63 -4.33 -2.33
C ILE A 65 3.56 -3.22 -1.28
N ALA A 66 2.68 -2.25 -1.49
CA ALA A 66 2.53 -1.14 -0.56
C ALA A 66 2.03 -1.61 0.81
N ALA A 67 1.13 -2.60 0.87
CA ALA A 67 0.65 -3.21 2.11
C ALA A 67 1.76 -3.92 2.89
N ILE A 68 2.63 -4.66 2.21
CA ILE A 68 3.81 -5.27 2.85
C ILE A 68 4.72 -4.18 3.45
N ILE A 69 4.96 -3.09 2.71
CA ILE A 69 5.77 -1.96 3.19
C ILE A 69 5.10 -1.28 4.39
N GLY A 70 3.79 -1.04 4.33
CA GLY A 70 3.02 -0.45 5.42
C GLY A 70 3.02 -1.31 6.68
N PHE A 71 2.94 -2.64 6.51
CA PHE A 71 2.96 -3.61 7.61
C PHE A 71 4.31 -3.67 8.32
N HIS A 72 5.42 -3.74 7.58
CA HIS A 72 6.75 -3.76 8.19
C HIS A 72 7.14 -2.36 8.73
N GLY A 73 6.59 -1.30 8.14
CA GLY A 73 6.89 0.06 8.50
C GLY A 73 8.26 0.52 8.01
N VAL A 74 8.36 1.82 7.74
CA VAL A 74 9.60 2.45 7.25
C VAL A 74 10.74 2.36 8.28
N GLU A 75 10.41 2.29 9.56
CA GLU A 75 11.39 2.17 10.66
C GLU A 75 12.08 0.82 10.71
N HIS A 76 11.38 -0.27 10.40
CA HIS A 76 12.00 -1.60 10.37
C HIS A 76 13.03 -1.67 9.22
N ILE A 77 12.67 -1.12 8.05
CA ILE A 77 13.56 -0.99 6.88
C ILE A 77 14.76 -0.10 7.21
N ARG A 78 14.54 1.05 7.86
CA ARG A 78 15.61 1.98 8.26
C ARG A 78 16.57 1.34 9.28
N SER A 79 16.06 0.56 10.23
CA SER A 79 16.90 -0.12 11.23
C SER A 79 17.77 -1.21 10.61
N GLN A 80 17.26 -1.93 9.62
CA GLN A 80 18.01 -2.94 8.86
C GLN A 80 19.11 -2.27 8.03
N TYR A 81 18.83 -1.13 7.40
CA TYR A 81 19.82 -0.35 6.66
C TYR A 81 20.97 0.13 7.57
N HIS A 82 20.67 0.74 8.72
CA HIS A 82 21.70 1.15 9.68
C HIS A 82 22.46 -0.01 10.33
N ARG A 83 21.85 -1.20 10.43
CA ARG A 83 22.54 -2.41 10.88
C ARG A 83 23.52 -2.90 9.81
N PHE A 84 23.12 -2.85 8.53
CA PHE A 84 23.96 -3.21 7.40
C PHE A 84 25.17 -2.28 7.23
N GLU A 85 24.97 -0.96 7.37
CA GLU A 85 26.09 0.01 7.34
C GLU A 85 27.08 -0.19 8.49
N ARG A 86 26.62 -0.62 9.68
CA ARG A 86 27.49 -0.93 10.81
C ARG A 86 28.34 -2.19 10.58
N TRP A 87 27.83 -3.17 9.85
CA TRP A 87 28.60 -4.37 9.47
C TRP A 87 29.61 -4.11 8.35
N ARG A 88 29.46 -3.01 7.62
CA ARG A 88 30.34 -2.61 6.52
C ARG A 88 31.55 -1.79 6.98
N ARG A 89 31.56 -1.27 8.21
CA ARG A 89 32.72 -0.62 8.84
C ARG A 89 33.49 -1.62 9.68
#